data_AF-A0A972S4C4-F1
#
_entry.id   AF-A0A972S4C4-F1
#
_cell.length_a   1.000
_cell.length_b   1.000
_cell.length_c   1.000
_cell.angle_alpha   90.00
_cell.angle_beta   90.00
_cell.angle_gamma   90.00
#
_symmetry.space_group_name_H-M   'P 1'
#
loop_
_entity.id
_entity.type
_entity.pdbx_description
1 polymer ?
#
loop_
_entity_poly.entity_id
_entity_poly.type
_entity_poly.pdbx_seq_one_letter_code
_entity_poly.pdbx_strand_id
1 'polypeptide(L)'
;MFKILIPKPALKELSKIDKPNQRLIYDKIKTLESGDFSQDRALKGKHQGKYRKRAGNYRIIYLKEGDILVITLIRIAHRKEVY
;
A
#
# COMPACT_ATOMS: atom_id res chain seq x y z
N MET A 1 14.09 10.68 1.50
CA MET A 1 13.72 9.27 1.27
C MET A 1 13.07 8.73 2.53
N PHE A 2 12.00 7.96 2.39
CA PHE A 2 11.29 7.33 3.50
C PHE A 2 11.76 5.88 3.69
N LYS A 3 11.84 5.40 4.92
CA LYS A 3 12.10 3.98 5.20
C LYS A 3 10.81 3.19 5.04
N ILE A 4 10.83 2.13 4.25
CA ILE A 4 9.67 1.24 4.06
C ILE A 4 9.76 0.07 5.03
N LEU A 5 8.74 -0.10 5.87
CA LEU A 5 8.56 -1.28 6.71
C LEU A 5 7.38 -2.11 6.21
N ILE A 6 7.64 -3.36 5.83
CA ILE A 6 6.60 -4.29 5.37
C ILE A 6 6.47 -5.42 6.39
N PRO A 7 5.38 -5.48 7.18
CA PRO A 7 5.12 -6.58 8.09
C PRO A 7 4.99 -7.92 7.35
N LYS A 8 5.42 -9.01 7.99
CA LYS A 8 5.34 -10.38 7.44
C LYS A 8 3.95 -10.73 6.86
N PRO A 9 2.82 -10.35 7.48
CA PRO A 9 1.50 -10.61 6.88
C PRO A 9 1.29 -9.92 5.53
N ALA A 10 1.71 -8.66 5.38
CA ALA A 10 1.59 -7.94 4.11
C ALA A 10 2.49 -8.54 3.02
N LEU A 11 3.68 -9.01 3.39
CA LEU A 11 4.58 -9.72 2.49
C LEU A 11 3.98 -11.06 2.02
N LYS A 12 3.33 -11.81 2.91
CA LYS A 12 2.63 -13.06 2.58
C LYS A 12 1.43 -12.83 1.65
N GLU A 13 0.75 -11.70 1.77
CA GLU A 13 -0.32 -11.33 0.83
C GLU A 13 0.26 -10.95 -0.53
N LEU A 14 1.37 -10.20 -0.56
CA LEU A 14 2.07 -9.87 -1.80
C LEU A 14 2.54 -11.11 -2.56
N SER A 15 3.07 -12.12 -1.85
CA SER A 15 3.57 -13.34 -2.49
C SER A 15 2.49 -14.18 -3.17
N LYS A 16 1.21 -13.98 -2.84
CA LYS A 16 0.06 -14.66 -3.48
C LYS A 16 -0.37 -14.01 -4.80
N ILE A 17 0.12 -12.80 -5.09
CA ILE A 17 -0.23 -12.03 -6.28
C ILE A 17 0.60 -12.54 -7.47
N ASP A 18 0.08 -12.45 -8.70
CA ASP A 18 0.83 -12.78 -9.91
C ASP A 18 2.03 -11.84 -10.15
N LYS A 19 3.08 -12.34 -10.79
CA LYS A 19 4.34 -11.59 -10.98
C LYS A 19 4.17 -10.19 -11.60
N PRO A 20 3.35 -9.99 -12.65
CA PRO A 20 3.10 -8.65 -13.21
C PRO A 20 2.56 -7.67 -12.17
N ASN A 21 1.57 -8.07 -11.38
CA ASN A 21 0.98 -7.23 -10.36
C ASN A 21 1.92 -7.03 -9.15
N GLN A 22 2.73 -8.02 -8.78
CA GLN A 22 3.78 -7.85 -7.77
C GLN A 22 4.77 -6.75 -8.18
N ARG A 23 5.20 -6.74 -9.45
CA ARG A 23 6.11 -5.71 -9.99
C ARG A 23 5.47 -4.32 -9.94
N LEU A 24 4.21 -4.21 -10.35
CA LEU A 24 3.46 -2.95 -10.27
C LEU A 24 3.36 -2.42 -8.84
N ILE A 25 3.12 -3.31 -7.86
CA ILE A 25 3.08 -2.95 -6.44
C ILE A 25 4.45 -2.48 -5.97
N TYR A 26 5.52 -3.20 -6.33
CA TYR A 26 6.89 -2.83 -5.99
C TYR A 26 7.26 -1.44 -6.53
N ASP A 27 6.93 -1.15 -7.79
CA ASP A 27 7.17 0.16 -8.40
C ASP A 27 6.44 1.28 -7.64
N LYS A 28 5.20 1.01 -7.20
CA LYS A 28 4.45 1.96 -6.35
C LYS A 28 5.05 2.10 -4.95
N ILE A 29 5.61 1.05 -4.35
CA ILE A 29 6.37 1.16 -3.09
C ILE A 29 7.62 2.03 -3.28
N LYS A 30 8.32 1.92 -4.42
CA LYS A 30 9.46 2.79 -4.73
C LYS A 30 9.08 4.27 -4.85
N THR A 31 7.92 4.57 -5.44
CA THR A 31 7.42 5.96 -5.42
C THR A 31 7.09 6.48 -4.02
N LEU A 32 6.65 5.59 -3.11
CA LEU A 32 6.43 5.95 -1.71
C LEU A 32 7.76 6.23 -0.99
N GLU A 33 8.78 5.40 -1.24
CA GLU A 33 10.14 5.58 -0.71
C GLU A 33 10.77 6.92 -1.13
N SER A 34 10.50 7.37 -2.37
CA SER A 34 10.93 8.69 -2.85
C SER A 34 10.09 9.85 -2.29
N GLY A 35 9.00 9.58 -1.57
CA GLY A 35 8.13 10.59 -0.97
C GLY A 35 7.06 11.16 -1.90
N ASP A 36 6.76 10.49 -3.03
CA ASP A 36 5.66 10.88 -3.89
C ASP A 36 4.32 10.29 -3.38
N PHE A 37 3.49 11.17 -2.83
CA PHE A 37 2.16 10.86 -2.29
C PHE A 37 1.02 11.49 -3.11
N SER A 38 1.31 12.04 -4.30
CA SER A 38 0.42 12.93 -5.07
C SER A 38 -0.95 12.34 -5.44
N GLN A 39 -1.09 11.01 -5.43
CA GLN A 39 -2.32 10.29 -5.80
C GLN A 39 -2.92 9.48 -4.65
N ASP A 40 -2.38 9.63 -3.45
CA ASP A 40 -2.75 8.81 -2.31
C ASP A 40 -3.92 9.45 -1.56
N ARG A 41 -4.86 8.62 -1.09
CA ARG A 41 -6.04 9.11 -0.35
C ARG A 41 -5.98 8.67 1.09
N ALA A 42 -6.21 9.60 2.01
CA ALA A 42 -6.44 9.29 3.41
C ALA A 42 -7.68 8.40 3.57
N LEU A 43 -7.57 7.38 4.41
CA LEU A 43 -8.69 6.55 4.82
C LEU A 43 -9.49 7.24 5.94
N LYS A 44 -10.78 6.92 6.01
CA LYS A 44 -11.73 7.48 6.97
C LYS A 44 -12.24 6.40 7.95
N GLY A 45 -12.90 6.82 9.03
CA GLY A 45 -13.49 5.93 10.02
C GLY A 45 -12.45 5.13 10.79
N LYS A 46 -12.68 3.82 10.96
CA LYS A 46 -11.78 2.89 11.70
C LYS A 46 -10.34 2.78 11.17
N HIS A 47 -10.04 3.41 10.04
CA HIS A 47 -8.71 3.42 9.41
C HIS A 47 -8.13 4.84 9.29
N GLN A 48 -8.65 5.81 10.04
CA GLN A 48 -8.09 7.15 10.13
C GLN A 48 -6.59 7.11 10.46
N GLY A 49 -5.83 8.03 9.87
CA GLY A 49 -4.36 8.09 9.97
C GLY A 49 -3.63 7.24 8.94
N LYS A 50 -4.33 6.31 8.26
CA LYS A 50 -3.76 5.52 7.15
C LYS A 50 -4.07 6.15 5.80
N TYR A 51 -3.23 5.83 4.83
CA TYR A 51 -3.33 6.27 3.45
C TYR A 51 -3.43 5.07 2.52
N ARG A 52 -3.96 5.32 1.33
CA ARG A 52 -4.11 4.31 0.27
C ARG A 52 -3.50 4.81 -1.03
N LYS A 53 -2.55 4.05 -1.55
CA LYS A 53 -2.00 4.18 -2.91
C LYS A 53 -2.60 3.13 -3.85
N ARG A 54 -2.93 3.53 -5.08
CA ARG A 54 -3.45 2.62 -6.11
C ARG A 54 -2.29 2.00 -6.91
N ALA A 55 -2.33 0.69 -7.07
CA ALA A 55 -1.42 -0.10 -7.90
C ALA A 55 -2.26 -1.02 -8.81
N GLY A 56 -2.80 -0.48 -9.91
CA GLY A 56 -3.70 -1.21 -10.80
C GLY A 56 -4.99 -1.65 -10.11
N ASN A 57 -5.17 -2.97 -10.01
CA ASN A 57 -6.27 -3.64 -9.30
C ASN A 57 -5.98 -3.86 -7.81
N TYR A 58 -4.85 -3.38 -7.29
CA TYR A 58 -4.46 -3.51 -5.90
C TYR A 58 -4.40 -2.15 -5.20
N ARG A 59 -4.50 -2.21 -3.88
CA ARG A 59 -4.39 -1.05 -2.98
C ARG A 59 -3.34 -1.33 -1.93
N ILE A 60 -2.37 -0.43 -1.83
CA ILE A 60 -1.34 -0.42 -0.79
C ILE A 60 -1.85 0.49 0.31
N ILE A 61 -2.10 -0.07 1.50
CA ILE A 61 -2.49 0.69 2.69
C ILE A 61 -1.27 0.88 3.56
N TYR A 62 -0.94 2.13 3.87
CA TYR A 62 0.23 2.46 4.67
C TYR A 62 -0.09 3.49 5.74
N LEU A 63 0.72 3.48 6.79
CA LEU A 63 0.76 4.51 7.83
C LEU A 63 2.07 5.28 7.67
N LYS A 64 2.03 6.59 7.88
CA LYS A 64 3.21 7.44 7.90
C LYS A 64 3.55 7.79 9.35
N GLU A 65 4.73 7.39 9.80
CA GLU A 65 5.26 7.66 11.14
C GLU A 65 6.62 8.35 10.98
N GLY A 66 6.63 9.69 11.03
CA GLY A 66 7.85 10.46 10.77
C GLY A 66 8.42 10.21 9.37
N ASP A 67 9.64 9.68 9.29
CA ASP A 67 10.35 9.27 8.08
C ASP A 67 10.10 7.80 7.69
N ILE A 68 9.24 7.08 8.40
CA ILE A 68 8.91 5.68 8.17
C ILE A 68 7.52 5.55 7.54
N LEU A 69 7.41 4.70 6.52
CA LEU A 69 6.14 4.25 5.94
C LEU A 69 5.94 2.78 6.28
N VAL A 70 4.93 2.49 7.09
CA VAL A 70 4.56 1.13 7.47
C VAL A 70 3.48 0.62 6.51
N ILE A 71 3.84 -0.28 5.60
CA ILE A 71 2.92 -0.90 4.63
C ILE A 71 2.09 -1.96 5.34
N THR A 72 0.94 -1.59 5.87
CA THR A 72 0.11 -2.48 6.69
C THR A 72 -0.64 -3.56 5.88
N LEU A 73 -0.99 -3.28 4.63
CA LEU A 73 -1.90 -4.15 3.87
C LEU A 73 -1.77 -3.98 2.36
N ILE A 74 -1.90 -5.08 1.63
CA ILE A 74 -2.07 -5.10 0.17
C ILE A 74 -3.34 -5.89 -0.13
N ARG A 75 -4.35 -5.25 -0.73
CA ARG A 75 -5.64 -5.89 -1.05
C ARG A 75 -6.03 -5.71 -2.50
N ILE A 76 -6.72 -6.71 -3.04
CA ILE A 76 -7.42 -6.60 -4.33
C ILE A 76 -8.57 -5.62 -4.19
N ALA A 77 -8.69 -4.73 -5.16
CA ALA A 77 -9.72 -3.73 -5.28
C ALA A 77 -10.95 -4.28 -6.01
N HIS A 78 -11.57 -5.36 -5.54
CA HIS A 78 -12.85 -5.77 -6.11
C HIS A 78 -13.96 -4.87 -5.55
N ARG A 79 -14.72 -4.18 -6.42
CA ARG A 79 -15.81 -3.26 -6.01
C ARG A 79 -16.98 -3.96 -5.28
N LYS A 80 -16.91 -5.28 -5.10
CA LYS A 80 -17.96 -6.13 -4.53
C LYS A 80 -17.71 -6.62 -3.10
N GLU A 81 -16.52 -6.41 -2.52
CA GLU A 81 -16.17 -6.93 -1.18
C GLU A 81 -15.75 -5.85 -0.18
N VAL A 82 -16.08 -4.57 -0.44
CA VAL A 82 -15.67 -3.43 0.41
C VAL A 82 -16.87 -2.68 1.00
N TYR A 83 -18.07 -3.26 0.97
CA TYR A 83 -19.18 -2.86 1.83
C TYR A 83 -19.44 -3.94 2.86
#